data_AF-A0A1C6PJJ9-F1
#
_entry.id   AF-A0A1C6PJJ9-F1
#
_cell.length_a   1.000
_cell.length_b   1.000
_cell.length_c   1.000
_cell.angle_alpha   90.00
_cell.angle_beta   90.00
_cell.angle_gamma   90.00
#
_symmetry.space_group_name_H-M   'P 1'
#
loop_
_entity.id
_entity.type
_entity.pdbx_description
1 polymer ?
#
loop_
_entity_poly.entity_id
_entity_poly.type
_entity_poly.pdbx_seq_one_letter_code
_entity_poly.pdbx_strand_id
1 'polypeptide(L)'
;MVSEALNGVRLPQCGDTRADSEAQLAILTELIAQSLCDRNPDFKEVIERGGPQQVARLIQDVLRSGHPLPEKVRAVMLRTDTDIHLVASALGDCLVSTPGEAPGLLIPAALADGKSGRARLKGVLRHRAAVVGHAVAPTEAEASVRAASRLLDLASAHDGPDAGVVFVDDHLSSLVLLQDESLAHTLIARRLRPLAGLTPERCERLEATLLAWLGGMGAPEVAKALSIHPQTVRYRMRQLEKLFGPRLRDPRTRFEIEMALRSRQLMAAARRRRTAATRRPRVTTKPRKALPRP
;
A
#
# COMPACT_ATOMS: atom_id res chain seq x y z
N MET A 1 -5.52 40.62 -7.14
CA MET A 1 -4.06 40.65 -7.30
C MET A 1 -3.47 39.43 -8.04
N VAL A 2 -4.28 38.62 -8.74
CA VAL A 2 -3.79 37.55 -9.66
C VAL A 2 -3.54 38.10 -11.07
N SER A 3 -4.00 39.33 -11.36
CA SER A 3 -3.91 39.94 -12.70
C SER A 3 -2.61 40.72 -12.97
N GLU A 4 -1.74 40.93 -11.98
CA GLU A 4 -0.51 41.74 -12.15
C GLU A 4 0.74 40.94 -12.49
N ALA A 5 0.74 39.61 -12.33
CA ALA A 5 1.91 38.76 -12.60
C ALA A 5 2.12 38.43 -14.10
N LEU A 6 1.23 38.88 -14.99
CA LEU A 6 1.26 38.57 -16.42
C LEU A 6 1.61 39.77 -17.32
N ASN A 7 1.76 40.99 -16.78
CA ASN A 7 1.89 42.22 -17.59
C ASN A 7 3.32 42.57 -18.06
N GLY A 8 4.33 41.73 -17.79
CA GLY A 8 5.73 42.04 -18.10
C GLY A 8 6.38 41.23 -19.22
N VAL A 9 5.78 40.12 -19.66
CA VAL A 9 6.43 39.22 -20.63
C VAL A 9 5.94 39.57 -22.03
N ARG A 10 6.69 40.41 -22.75
CA ARG A 10 6.53 40.54 -24.21
C ARG A 10 6.88 39.20 -24.84
N LEU A 11 5.86 38.43 -25.22
CA LEU A 11 6.01 37.29 -26.12
C LEU A 11 6.51 37.80 -27.49
N PRO A 12 7.55 37.20 -28.09
CA PRO A 12 7.95 37.48 -29.45
C PRO A 12 6.82 37.11 -30.42
N GLN A 13 6.63 37.90 -31.47
CA GLN A 13 5.59 37.65 -32.47
C GLN A 13 5.91 36.43 -33.35
N CYS A 14 4.82 35.73 -33.66
CA CYS A 14 4.70 34.43 -34.31
C CYS A 14 5.51 34.24 -35.60
N GLY A 15 6.23 33.12 -35.68
CA GLY A 15 6.82 32.57 -36.91
C GLY A 15 7.26 31.10 -36.73
N ASP A 16 6.46 30.19 -37.27
CA ASP A 16 6.61 28.72 -37.38
C ASP A 16 6.44 27.82 -36.12
N THR A 17 5.37 27.02 -36.15
CA THR A 17 4.47 26.72 -35.01
C THR A 17 4.59 25.34 -34.37
N ARG A 18 5.72 24.64 -34.50
CA ARG A 18 5.93 23.36 -33.78
C ARG A 18 7.28 23.24 -33.09
N ALA A 19 8.37 23.53 -33.80
CA ALA A 19 9.72 23.47 -33.24
C ALA A 19 9.96 24.61 -32.22
N ASP A 20 9.43 25.80 -32.50
CA ASP A 20 9.56 26.95 -31.60
C ASP A 20 8.69 26.79 -30.34
N SER A 21 7.55 26.10 -30.44
CA SER A 21 6.71 25.76 -29.29
C SER A 21 7.29 24.65 -28.41
N GLU A 22 7.98 23.65 -28.98
CA GLU A 22 8.71 22.63 -28.19
C GLU A 22 9.95 23.22 -27.50
N ALA A 23 10.69 24.10 -28.18
CA ALA A 23 11.82 24.81 -27.59
C ALA A 23 11.37 25.78 -26.49
N GLN A 24 10.28 26.52 -26.71
CA GLN A 24 9.65 27.38 -25.70
C GLN A 24 9.09 26.56 -24.53
N LEU A 25 8.53 25.36 -24.77
CA LEU A 25 8.08 24.46 -23.71
C LEU A 25 9.25 23.93 -22.88
N ALA A 26 10.36 23.54 -23.51
CA ALA A 26 11.55 23.07 -22.81
C ALA A 26 12.11 24.18 -21.91
N ILE A 27 12.23 25.39 -22.44
CA ILE A 27 12.70 26.58 -21.71
C ILE A 27 11.75 26.94 -20.55
N LEU A 28 10.43 26.91 -20.76
CA LEU A 28 9.44 27.15 -19.68
C LEU A 28 9.44 26.02 -18.62
N THR A 29 9.59 24.77 -19.05
CA THR A 29 9.65 23.61 -18.14
C THR A 29 10.89 23.70 -17.24
N GLU A 30 12.02 24.10 -17.83
CA GLU A 30 13.28 24.28 -17.12
C GLU A 30 13.23 25.51 -16.20
N LEU A 31 12.66 26.64 -16.63
CA LEU A 31 12.43 27.82 -15.78
C LEU A 31 11.48 27.55 -14.61
N ILE A 32 10.44 26.72 -14.79
CA ILE A 32 9.48 26.36 -13.73
C ILE A 32 10.11 25.34 -12.77
N ALA A 33 10.83 24.33 -13.27
CA ALA A 33 11.59 23.40 -12.45
C ALA A 33 12.67 24.14 -11.63
N GLN A 34 13.38 25.08 -12.25
CA GLN A 34 14.39 25.92 -11.60
C GLN A 34 13.74 26.82 -10.53
N SER A 35 12.63 27.48 -10.83
CA SER A 35 11.91 28.34 -9.87
C SER A 35 11.25 27.57 -8.70
N LEU A 36 10.87 26.31 -8.91
CA LEU A 36 10.41 25.41 -7.85
C LEU A 36 11.58 24.91 -6.99
N CYS A 37 12.74 24.63 -7.58
CA CYS A 37 13.97 24.26 -6.84
C CYS A 37 14.58 25.46 -6.09
N ASP A 38 14.53 26.66 -6.67
CA ASP A 38 15.05 27.90 -6.07
C ASP A 38 14.22 28.35 -4.86
N ARG A 39 12.93 27.97 -4.81
CA ARG A 39 12.02 28.28 -3.70
C ARG A 39 11.91 27.18 -2.65
N ASN A 40 12.32 25.95 -2.97
CA ASN A 40 12.34 24.82 -2.04
C ASN A 40 13.55 23.91 -2.35
N PRO A 41 14.71 24.14 -1.73
CA PRO A 41 15.94 23.39 -2.03
C PRO A 41 15.83 21.88 -1.74
N ASP A 42 14.91 21.47 -0.86
CA ASP A 42 14.64 20.06 -0.51
C ASP A 42 13.92 19.28 -1.63
N PHE A 43 13.34 19.97 -2.62
CA PHE A 43 12.66 19.34 -3.77
C PHE A 43 13.61 18.63 -4.74
N LYS A 44 14.89 19.01 -4.75
CA LYS A 44 15.92 18.39 -5.58
C LYS A 44 16.10 16.91 -5.24
N GLU A 45 16.05 16.57 -3.94
CA GLU A 45 16.22 15.18 -3.46
C GLU A 45 14.98 14.31 -3.72
N VAL A 46 13.79 14.94 -3.84
CA VAL A 46 12.51 14.29 -4.19
C VAL A 46 12.43 13.94 -5.68
N ILE A 47 12.93 14.85 -6.54
CA ILE A 47 13.04 14.64 -7.99
C ILE A 47 14.04 13.51 -8.31
N GLU A 48 15.10 13.36 -7.52
CA GLU A 48 16.14 12.33 -7.70
C GLU A 48 15.68 10.91 -7.31
N ARG A 49 14.69 10.75 -6.40
CA ARG A 49 14.28 9.43 -5.86
C ARG A 49 12.94 8.90 -6.39
N GLY A 50 12.01 9.78 -6.79
CA GLY A 50 10.71 9.41 -7.36
C GLY A 50 10.68 9.29 -8.89
N GLY A 51 11.82 9.48 -9.57
CA GLY A 51 11.91 9.55 -11.02
C GLY A 51 11.48 10.93 -11.56
N PRO A 52 12.42 11.77 -12.07
CA PRO A 52 12.14 13.14 -12.51
C PRO A 52 11.05 13.25 -13.59
N GLN A 53 10.86 12.18 -14.35
CA GLN A 53 9.99 12.16 -15.53
C GLN A 53 8.50 12.01 -15.16
N GLN A 54 8.16 11.44 -14.01
CA GLN A 54 6.78 11.13 -13.64
C GLN A 54 6.07 12.36 -13.04
N VAL A 55 6.79 13.13 -12.21
CA VAL A 55 6.36 14.44 -11.70
C VAL A 55 6.32 15.47 -12.84
N ALA A 56 7.29 15.45 -13.74
CA ALA A 56 7.30 16.30 -14.93
C ALA A 56 6.11 16.02 -15.87
N ARG A 57 5.69 14.75 -16.02
CA ARG A 57 4.50 14.38 -16.81
C ARG A 57 3.19 14.84 -16.16
N LEU A 58 3.05 14.75 -14.83
CA LEU A 58 1.89 15.31 -14.12
C LEU A 58 1.76 16.81 -14.34
N ILE A 59 2.89 17.52 -14.27
CA ILE A 59 2.95 18.95 -14.55
C ILE A 59 2.63 19.21 -16.03
N GLN A 60 3.18 18.43 -16.97
CA GLN A 60 2.88 18.56 -18.40
C GLN A 60 1.41 18.29 -18.74
N ASP A 61 0.77 17.28 -18.12
CA ASP A 61 -0.64 16.97 -18.36
C ASP A 61 -1.57 18.01 -17.74
N VAL A 62 -1.23 18.57 -16.58
CA VAL A 62 -1.92 19.73 -15.99
C VAL A 62 -1.78 20.97 -16.89
N LEU A 63 -0.58 21.20 -17.44
CA LEU A 63 -0.32 22.29 -18.38
C LEU A 63 -1.05 22.09 -19.72
N ARG A 64 -1.21 20.85 -20.19
CA ARG A 64 -1.92 20.51 -21.45
C ARG A 64 -3.44 20.49 -21.32
N SER A 65 -3.96 20.04 -20.17
CA SER A 65 -5.40 19.87 -19.93
C SER A 65 -6.06 21.09 -19.28
N GLY A 66 -5.28 22.00 -18.70
CA GLY A 66 -5.77 23.20 -18.02
C GLY A 66 -6.47 22.93 -16.68
N HIS A 67 -6.45 21.67 -16.19
CA HIS A 67 -7.04 21.33 -14.91
C HIS A 67 -6.06 21.61 -13.75
N PRO A 68 -6.50 22.25 -12.65
CA PRO A 68 -5.64 22.48 -11.50
C PRO A 68 -5.19 21.13 -10.90
N LEU A 69 -3.93 21.07 -10.43
CA LEU A 69 -3.43 19.92 -9.68
C LEU A 69 -4.38 19.62 -8.52
N PRO A 70 -4.77 18.35 -8.31
CA PRO A 70 -5.58 18.00 -7.16
C PRO A 70 -4.79 18.27 -5.87
N GLU A 71 -5.48 18.79 -4.85
CA GLU A 71 -4.87 19.09 -3.54
C GLU A 71 -4.23 17.85 -2.91
N LYS A 72 -4.82 16.67 -3.14
CA LYS A 72 -4.30 15.39 -2.70
C LYS A 72 -4.40 14.31 -3.77
N VAL A 73 -3.40 13.44 -3.78
CA VAL A 73 -3.28 12.29 -4.67
C VAL A 73 -3.13 10.99 -3.89
N ARG A 74 -3.40 9.87 -4.56
CA ARG A 74 -3.21 8.51 -4.04
C ARG A 74 -2.58 7.65 -5.12
N ALA A 75 -1.60 6.84 -4.76
CA ALA A 75 -1.08 5.81 -5.64
C ALA A 75 -2.04 4.61 -5.67
N VAL A 76 -2.23 3.98 -6.83
CA VAL A 76 -2.89 2.69 -6.98
C VAL A 76 -1.87 1.75 -7.59
N MET A 77 -1.29 0.85 -6.80
CA MET A 77 -0.30 -0.11 -7.26
C MET A 77 -0.98 -1.42 -7.63
N LEU A 78 -0.63 -1.96 -8.79
CA LEU A 78 -1.18 -3.19 -9.35
C LEU A 78 -0.10 -4.26 -9.41
N ARG A 79 -0.49 -5.53 -9.26
CA ARG A 79 0.47 -6.64 -9.43
C ARG A 79 0.94 -6.79 -10.87
N THR A 80 0.05 -6.54 -11.83
CA THR A 80 0.31 -6.63 -13.27
C THR A 80 -0.12 -5.35 -13.96
N ASP A 81 0.44 -5.07 -15.13
CA ASP A 81 0.07 -3.97 -16.02
C ASP A 81 -1.14 -4.30 -16.92
N THR A 82 -1.81 -5.43 -16.68
CA THR A 82 -2.88 -5.94 -17.55
C THR A 82 -4.08 -4.98 -17.60
N ASP A 83 -4.33 -4.45 -18.81
CA ASP A 83 -5.31 -3.42 -19.14
C ASP A 83 -5.21 -2.15 -18.27
N ILE A 84 -4.00 -1.78 -17.84
CA ILE A 84 -3.80 -0.59 -16.98
C ILE A 84 -4.36 0.69 -17.62
N HIS A 85 -4.28 0.81 -18.96
CA HIS A 85 -4.87 1.92 -19.70
C HIS A 85 -6.41 1.89 -19.74
N LEU A 86 -7.03 0.71 -19.73
CA LEU A 86 -8.49 0.58 -19.62
C LEU A 86 -8.97 0.99 -18.23
N VAL A 87 -8.23 0.58 -17.19
CA VAL A 87 -8.47 1.01 -15.81
C VAL A 87 -8.34 2.53 -15.71
N ALA A 88 -7.29 3.11 -16.29
CA ALA A 88 -7.09 4.56 -16.30
C ALA A 88 -8.26 5.29 -16.98
N SER A 89 -8.71 4.79 -18.14
CA SER A 89 -9.86 5.35 -18.85
C SER A 89 -11.16 5.25 -18.04
N ALA A 90 -11.37 4.19 -17.27
CA ALA A 90 -12.58 4.00 -16.46
C ALA A 90 -12.59 4.86 -15.18
N LEU A 91 -11.40 5.16 -14.64
CA LEU A 91 -11.26 6.06 -13.49
C LEU A 91 -11.39 7.52 -13.91
N GLY A 92 -10.82 7.88 -15.06
CA GLY A 92 -10.65 9.27 -15.48
C GLY A 92 -9.59 9.98 -14.62
N ASP A 93 -9.10 11.11 -15.11
CA ASP A 93 -8.22 12.04 -14.39
C ASP A 93 -7.10 11.36 -13.58
N CYS A 94 -6.37 10.44 -14.21
CA CYS A 94 -5.29 9.70 -13.55
C CYS A 94 -4.06 9.60 -14.43
N LEU A 95 -2.90 9.47 -13.78
CA LEU A 95 -1.65 9.17 -14.46
C LEU A 95 -1.34 7.69 -14.42
N VAL A 96 -0.70 7.19 -15.46
CA VAL A 96 -0.25 5.80 -15.57
C VAL A 96 1.27 5.72 -15.39
N SER A 97 1.74 4.68 -14.70
CA SER A 97 3.16 4.34 -14.58
C SER A 97 3.83 4.17 -15.95
N THR A 98 5.12 4.45 -16.04
CA THR A 98 5.82 4.30 -17.32
C THR A 98 6.15 2.82 -17.60
N PRO A 99 6.28 2.40 -18.86
CA PRO A 99 6.71 1.04 -19.18
C PRO A 99 8.06 0.72 -18.55
N GLY A 100 8.15 -0.41 -17.83
CA GLY A 100 9.37 -0.84 -17.13
C GLY A 100 9.41 -0.50 -15.64
N GLU A 101 8.50 0.35 -15.15
CA GLU A 101 8.28 0.57 -13.71
C GLU A 101 7.26 -0.40 -13.14
N ALA A 102 7.13 -0.40 -11.80
CA ALA A 102 6.07 -1.15 -11.14
C ALA A 102 4.67 -0.66 -11.62
N PRO A 103 3.77 -1.57 -12.03
CA PRO A 103 2.47 -1.18 -12.58
C PRO A 103 1.65 -0.36 -11.58
N GLY A 104 1.25 0.85 -11.97
CA GLY A 104 0.53 1.73 -11.06
C GLY A 104 -0.13 2.93 -11.70
N LEU A 105 -1.00 3.58 -10.92
CA LEU A 105 -1.70 4.79 -11.30
C LEU A 105 -1.55 5.84 -10.19
N LEU A 106 -1.55 7.12 -10.54
CA LEU A 106 -1.74 8.21 -9.60
C LEU A 106 -3.12 8.83 -9.82
N ILE A 107 -3.96 8.82 -8.79
CA ILE A 107 -5.35 9.30 -8.86
C ILE A 107 -5.57 10.47 -7.89
N PRO A 108 -6.48 11.42 -8.18
CA PRO A 108 -7.00 12.36 -7.21
C PRO A 108 -7.58 11.61 -6.00
N ALA A 109 -7.26 12.07 -4.79
CA ALA A 109 -7.70 11.40 -3.57
C ALA A 109 -9.23 11.25 -3.47
N ALA A 110 -9.97 12.25 -3.97
CA ALA A 110 -11.43 12.27 -3.99
C ALA A 110 -12.06 11.07 -4.72
N LEU A 111 -11.34 10.44 -5.67
CA LEU A 111 -11.83 9.24 -6.37
C LEU A 111 -11.88 7.99 -5.45
N ALA A 112 -11.11 8.00 -4.36
CA ALA A 112 -11.03 6.92 -3.39
C ALA A 112 -11.71 7.21 -2.05
N ASP A 113 -12.20 8.44 -1.85
CA ASP A 113 -12.73 8.88 -0.58
C ASP A 113 -14.18 8.41 -0.35
N GLY A 114 -14.51 8.19 0.92
CA GLY A 114 -15.83 7.73 1.34
C GLY A 114 -16.19 6.31 0.84
N LYS A 115 -17.41 5.87 1.17
CA LYS A 115 -17.87 4.52 0.82
C LYS A 115 -18.03 4.35 -0.70
N SER A 116 -18.57 5.37 -1.38
CA SER A 116 -18.84 5.32 -2.81
C SER A 116 -17.57 5.29 -3.66
N GLY A 117 -16.56 6.10 -3.34
CA GLY A 117 -15.26 6.09 -4.05
C GLY A 117 -14.55 4.75 -3.92
N ARG A 118 -14.49 4.21 -2.69
CA ARG A 118 -13.93 2.86 -2.44
C ARG A 118 -14.70 1.76 -3.16
N ALA A 119 -16.04 1.84 -3.21
CA ALA A 119 -16.86 0.88 -3.94
C ALA A 119 -16.62 0.95 -5.45
N ARG A 120 -16.52 2.16 -6.03
CA ARG A 120 -16.18 2.36 -7.44
C ARG A 120 -14.81 1.76 -7.77
N LEU A 121 -13.78 2.06 -6.96
CA LEU A 121 -12.44 1.49 -7.15
C LEU A 121 -12.45 -0.05 -7.09
N LYS A 122 -13.16 -0.63 -6.11
CA LYS A 122 -13.34 -2.09 -6.02
C LYS A 122 -14.03 -2.68 -7.25
N GLY A 123 -14.96 -1.95 -7.88
CA GLY A 123 -15.62 -2.36 -9.11
C GLY A 123 -14.70 -2.30 -10.33
N VAL A 124 -13.99 -1.19 -10.53
CA VAL A 124 -13.08 -1.00 -11.67
C VAL A 124 -11.88 -1.95 -11.61
N LEU A 125 -11.32 -2.14 -10.41
CA LEU A 125 -10.17 -3.01 -10.16
C LEU A 125 -10.58 -4.44 -9.80
N ARG A 126 -11.80 -4.86 -10.13
CA ARG A 126 -12.28 -6.20 -9.84
C ARG A 126 -11.34 -7.24 -10.44
N HIS A 127 -11.06 -8.29 -9.67
CA HIS A 127 -10.15 -9.39 -10.03
C HIS A 127 -8.67 -9.00 -10.17
N ARG A 128 -8.30 -7.78 -9.81
CA ARG A 128 -6.91 -7.33 -9.79
C ARG A 128 -6.40 -7.28 -8.36
N ALA A 129 -5.18 -7.77 -8.15
CA ALA A 129 -4.44 -7.55 -6.93
C ALA A 129 -3.94 -6.11 -6.95
N ALA A 130 -4.69 -5.22 -6.30
CA ALA A 130 -4.43 -3.80 -6.30
C ALA A 130 -4.40 -3.23 -4.88
N VAL A 131 -3.53 -2.25 -4.66
CA VAL A 131 -3.45 -1.51 -3.40
C VAL A 131 -3.57 -0.03 -3.65
N VAL A 132 -4.47 0.61 -2.92
CA VAL A 132 -4.66 2.06 -2.92
C VAL A 132 -3.88 2.65 -1.74
N GLY A 133 -2.86 3.44 -2.05
CA GLY A 133 -2.03 4.20 -1.12
C GLY A 133 -2.81 5.28 -0.37
N HIS A 134 -2.20 5.89 0.65
CA HIS A 134 -2.83 6.95 1.45
C HIS A 134 -2.92 8.28 0.67
N ALA A 135 -3.86 9.14 1.06
CA ALA A 135 -3.97 10.48 0.50
C ALA A 135 -2.83 11.38 0.98
N VAL A 136 -2.16 12.03 0.04
CA VAL A 136 -0.98 12.89 0.27
C VAL A 136 -1.02 14.11 -0.62
N ALA A 137 -0.25 15.14 -0.29
CA ALA A 137 0.04 16.20 -1.25
C ALA A 137 0.78 15.60 -2.48
N PRO A 138 0.64 16.18 -3.68
CA PRO A 138 1.36 15.72 -4.88
C PRO A 138 2.88 15.59 -4.68
N THR A 139 3.45 16.44 -3.83
CA THR A 139 4.88 16.48 -3.47
C THR A 139 5.35 15.25 -2.68
N GLU A 140 4.40 14.53 -2.07
CA GLU A 140 4.64 13.34 -1.23
C GLU A 140 4.12 12.07 -1.90
N ALA A 141 3.82 12.10 -3.20
CA ALA A 141 3.28 10.95 -3.95
C ALA A 141 4.11 9.68 -3.77
N GLU A 142 5.43 9.80 -3.65
CA GLU A 142 6.34 8.67 -3.40
C GLU A 142 6.02 7.93 -2.09
N ALA A 143 5.59 8.64 -1.03
CA ALA A 143 5.18 8.01 0.22
C ALA A 143 3.94 7.10 0.01
N SER A 144 2.97 7.58 -0.78
CA SER A 144 1.78 6.82 -1.16
C SER A 144 2.15 5.58 -1.99
N VAL A 145 3.05 5.74 -2.99
CA VAL A 145 3.58 4.64 -3.81
C VAL A 145 4.30 3.62 -2.95
N ARG A 146 5.19 4.05 -2.06
CA ARG A 146 5.98 3.20 -1.17
C ARG A 146 5.09 2.39 -0.24
N ALA A 147 4.11 3.03 0.39
CA ALA A 147 3.17 2.36 1.29
C ALA A 147 2.29 1.35 0.53
N ALA A 148 1.79 1.74 -0.66
CA ALA A 148 0.97 0.87 -1.49
C ALA A 148 1.75 -0.33 -2.02
N SER A 149 2.99 -0.13 -2.49
CA SER A 149 3.87 -1.20 -2.97
C SER A 149 4.23 -2.19 -1.86
N ARG A 150 4.61 -1.69 -0.68
CA ARG A 150 4.88 -2.54 0.49
C ARG A 150 3.67 -3.37 0.87
N LEU A 151 2.48 -2.77 0.90
CA LEU A 151 1.27 -3.50 1.23
C LEU A 151 0.88 -4.47 0.11
N LEU A 152 1.15 -4.14 -1.15
CA LEU A 152 0.92 -5.02 -2.29
C LEU A 152 1.76 -6.29 -2.14
N ASP A 153 3.03 -6.18 -1.72
CA ASP A 153 3.89 -7.35 -1.44
C ASP A 153 3.41 -8.22 -0.27
N LEU A 154 2.64 -7.64 0.65
CA LEU A 154 1.98 -8.37 1.74
C LEU A 154 0.60 -8.93 1.35
N ALA A 155 -0.01 -8.40 0.29
CA ALA A 155 -1.36 -8.72 -0.18
C ALA A 155 -1.35 -9.91 -1.16
N SER A 156 -2.39 -10.04 -1.99
CA SER A 156 -2.54 -11.13 -2.95
C SER A 156 -1.36 -11.17 -3.93
N ALA A 157 -0.90 -12.38 -4.23
CA ALA A 157 0.28 -12.58 -5.07
C ALA A 157 -0.03 -12.51 -6.58
N HIS A 158 -1.28 -12.73 -6.96
CA HIS A 158 -1.72 -12.77 -8.36
C HIS A 158 -3.12 -12.18 -8.50
N ASP A 159 -3.44 -11.79 -9.74
CA ASP A 159 -4.79 -11.47 -10.17
C ASP A 159 -5.67 -12.74 -10.23
N GLY A 160 -6.99 -12.55 -10.23
CA GLY A 160 -7.97 -13.63 -10.33
C GLY A 160 -9.27 -13.39 -9.57
N PRO A 161 -10.17 -14.39 -9.52
CA PRO A 161 -11.47 -14.29 -8.85
C PRO A 161 -11.38 -13.83 -7.38
N ASP A 162 -10.36 -14.30 -6.67
CA ASP A 162 -10.12 -14.03 -5.26
C ASP A 162 -9.23 -12.79 -5.02
N ALA A 163 -8.72 -12.17 -6.09
CA ALA A 163 -7.96 -10.93 -5.99
C ALA A 163 -8.90 -9.75 -5.74
N GLY A 164 -8.42 -8.78 -4.96
CA GLY A 164 -9.23 -7.64 -4.57
C GLY A 164 -8.39 -6.42 -4.22
N VAL A 165 -9.11 -5.31 -4.02
CA VAL A 165 -8.53 -4.01 -3.70
C VAL A 165 -8.37 -3.85 -2.20
N VAL A 166 -7.15 -3.55 -1.78
CA VAL A 166 -6.80 -3.23 -0.39
C VAL A 166 -6.43 -1.75 -0.29
N PHE A 167 -6.74 -1.13 0.83
CA PHE A 167 -6.43 0.28 1.06
C PHE A 167 -5.43 0.41 2.19
N VAL A 168 -4.37 1.19 1.99
CA VAL A 168 -3.32 1.43 2.98
C VAL A 168 -3.89 1.96 4.30
N ASP A 169 -4.92 2.80 4.24
CA ASP A 169 -5.57 3.37 5.42
C ASP A 169 -6.12 2.30 6.39
N ASP A 170 -6.48 1.12 5.89
CA ASP A 170 -6.99 0.01 6.70
C ASP A 170 -5.86 -0.83 7.33
N HIS A 171 -4.60 -0.57 6.94
CA HIS A 171 -3.45 -1.42 7.24
C HIS A 171 -2.23 -0.64 7.79
N LEU A 172 -2.41 0.62 8.21
CA LEU A 172 -1.32 1.48 8.69
C LEU A 172 -0.49 0.83 9.81
N SER A 173 -1.14 0.24 10.81
CA SER A 173 -0.45 -0.44 11.92
C SER A 173 0.38 -1.63 11.44
N SER A 174 -0.09 -2.34 10.42
CA SER A 174 0.64 -3.48 9.85
C SER A 174 1.88 -3.01 9.09
N LEU A 175 1.76 -1.90 8.34
CA LEU A 175 2.88 -1.30 7.62
C LEU A 175 3.93 -0.74 8.58
N VAL A 176 3.51 -0.08 9.67
CA VAL A 176 4.42 0.42 10.71
C VAL A 176 5.19 -0.73 11.36
N LEU A 177 4.49 -1.80 11.76
CA LEU A 177 5.12 -2.96 12.40
C LEU A 177 6.10 -3.72 11.49
N LEU A 178 5.89 -3.66 10.18
CA LEU A 178 6.73 -4.33 9.18
C LEU A 178 7.64 -3.36 8.41
N GLN A 179 7.83 -2.13 8.89
CA GLN A 179 8.73 -1.20 8.20
C GLN A 179 10.18 -1.69 8.19
N ASP A 180 10.61 -2.29 9.31
CA ASP A 180 11.90 -2.95 9.49
C ASP A 180 11.68 -4.37 10.01
N GLU A 181 11.74 -5.34 9.09
CA GLU A 181 11.57 -6.76 9.42
C GLU A 181 12.68 -7.28 10.36
N SER A 182 13.88 -6.69 10.34
CA SER A 182 15.00 -7.11 11.18
C SER A 182 14.79 -6.73 12.65
N LEU A 183 14.29 -5.50 12.88
CA LEU A 183 13.87 -5.04 14.20
C LEU A 183 12.65 -5.82 14.69
N ALA A 184 11.68 -6.08 13.82
CA ALA A 184 10.52 -6.92 14.15
C ALA A 184 10.96 -8.34 14.59
N HIS A 185 11.89 -8.97 13.85
CA HIS A 185 12.46 -10.27 14.23
C HIS A 185 13.19 -10.22 15.58
N THR A 186 13.99 -9.18 15.82
CA THR A 186 14.69 -8.98 17.09
C THR A 186 13.71 -8.82 18.25
N LEU A 187 12.64 -8.03 18.05
CA LEU A 187 11.59 -7.84 19.04
C LEU A 187 10.86 -9.15 19.34
N ILE A 188 10.48 -9.90 18.31
CA ILE A 188 9.85 -11.23 18.42
C ILE A 188 10.73 -12.17 19.23
N ALA A 189 12.00 -12.32 18.86
CA ALA A 189 12.95 -13.21 19.52
C ALA A 189 13.13 -12.82 21.00
N ARG A 190 13.25 -11.52 21.30
CA ARG A 190 13.43 -11.02 22.66
C ARG A 190 12.19 -11.19 23.53
N ARG A 191 11.02 -10.78 23.03
CA ARG A 191 9.79 -10.70 23.83
C ARG A 191 9.07 -12.03 23.92
N LEU A 192 9.18 -12.89 22.92
CA LEU A 192 8.51 -14.20 22.89
C LEU A 192 9.43 -15.36 23.27
N ARG A 193 10.68 -15.08 23.70
CA ARG A 193 11.61 -16.07 24.26
C ARG A 193 10.98 -17.01 25.30
N PRO A 194 10.10 -16.55 26.23
CA PRO A 194 9.46 -17.44 27.20
C PRO A 194 8.64 -18.59 26.58
N LEU A 195 8.28 -18.49 25.30
CA LEU A 195 7.52 -19.51 24.57
C LEU A 195 8.41 -20.47 23.75
N ALA A 196 9.71 -20.21 23.64
CA ALA A 196 10.60 -20.92 22.71
C ALA A 196 10.74 -22.43 22.97
N GLY A 197 10.52 -22.89 24.20
CA GLY A 197 10.58 -24.31 24.57
C GLY A 197 9.28 -25.09 24.38
N LEU A 198 8.23 -24.46 23.84
CA LEU A 198 6.93 -25.09 23.66
C LEU A 198 6.82 -25.72 22.27
N THR A 199 5.96 -26.73 22.14
CA THR A 199 5.60 -27.26 20.82
C THR A 199 4.88 -26.18 19.98
N PRO A 200 4.99 -26.20 18.64
CA PRO A 200 4.37 -25.18 17.79
C PRO A 200 2.87 -24.98 18.07
N GLU A 201 2.12 -26.07 18.23
CA GLU A 201 0.68 -26.03 18.51
C GLU A 201 0.36 -25.41 19.88
N ARG A 202 1.19 -25.65 20.89
CA ARG A 202 1.01 -25.04 22.22
C ARG A 202 1.38 -23.55 22.19
N CYS A 203 2.44 -23.20 21.46
CA CYS A 203 2.90 -21.84 21.23
C CYS A 203 1.78 -21.01 20.59
N GLU A 204 1.23 -21.47 19.46
CA GLU A 204 0.17 -20.79 18.73
C GLU A 204 -1.08 -20.55 19.58
N ARG A 205 -1.51 -21.56 20.35
CA ARG A 205 -2.68 -21.46 21.24
C ARG A 205 -2.50 -20.45 22.37
N LEU A 206 -1.31 -20.39 22.98
CA LEU A 206 -1.01 -19.43 24.04
C LEU A 206 -0.88 -18.01 23.50
N GLU A 207 -0.33 -17.85 22.32
CA GLU A 207 -0.15 -16.56 21.66
C GLU A 207 -1.46 -15.94 21.22
N ALA A 208 -2.37 -16.76 20.66
CA ALA A 208 -3.71 -16.32 20.33
C ALA A 208 -4.45 -15.81 21.58
N THR A 209 -4.34 -16.54 22.69
CA THR A 209 -4.92 -16.12 23.98
C THR A 209 -4.26 -14.85 24.52
N LEU A 210 -2.93 -14.76 24.48
CA LEU A 210 -2.18 -13.61 24.97
C LEU A 210 -2.50 -12.34 24.17
N LEU A 211 -2.52 -12.43 22.84
CA LEU A 211 -2.84 -11.31 21.97
C LEU A 211 -4.26 -10.79 22.22
N ALA A 212 -5.22 -11.71 22.33
CA ALA A 212 -6.60 -11.37 22.61
C ALA A 212 -6.74 -10.66 23.98
N TRP A 213 -6.10 -11.19 25.01
CA TRP A 213 -6.09 -10.58 26.35
C TRP A 213 -5.38 -9.20 26.36
N LEU A 214 -4.28 -9.04 25.63
CA LEU A 214 -3.57 -7.75 25.52
C LEU A 214 -4.42 -6.68 24.85
N GLY A 215 -5.32 -7.06 23.93
CA GLY A 215 -6.33 -6.17 23.33
C GLY A 215 -7.44 -5.70 24.28
N GLY A 216 -7.35 -5.97 25.58
CA GLY A 216 -8.30 -5.50 26.59
C GLY A 216 -9.52 -6.38 26.79
N MET A 217 -9.57 -7.55 26.15
CA MET A 217 -10.67 -8.51 26.30
C MET A 217 -10.58 -9.26 27.64
N GLY A 218 -11.72 -9.38 28.33
CA GLY A 218 -11.87 -10.29 29.45
C GLY A 218 -11.93 -11.75 29.01
N ALA A 219 -11.93 -12.68 29.97
CA ALA A 219 -11.94 -14.11 29.66
C ALA A 219 -13.16 -14.56 28.82
N PRO A 220 -14.39 -14.06 29.03
CA PRO A 220 -15.54 -14.39 28.19
C PRO A 220 -15.39 -13.88 26.74
N GLU A 221 -14.86 -12.67 26.54
CA GLU A 221 -14.67 -12.10 25.20
C GLU A 221 -13.57 -12.87 24.44
N VAL A 222 -12.45 -13.18 25.09
CA VAL A 222 -11.39 -14.03 24.51
C VAL A 222 -11.92 -15.42 24.18
N ALA A 223 -12.75 -16.00 25.05
CA ALA A 223 -13.34 -17.32 24.84
C ALA A 223 -14.22 -17.34 23.58
N LYS A 224 -15.07 -16.33 23.43
CA LYS A 224 -15.89 -16.14 22.22
C LYS A 224 -15.03 -15.95 20.98
N ALA A 225 -14.03 -15.08 21.04
CA ALA A 225 -13.14 -14.78 19.91
C ALA A 225 -12.33 -16.00 19.44
N LEU A 226 -11.96 -16.89 20.36
CA LEU A 226 -11.18 -18.09 20.08
C LEU A 226 -12.03 -19.37 19.96
N SER A 227 -13.36 -19.26 20.09
CA SER A 227 -14.30 -20.39 20.11
C SER A 227 -13.90 -21.50 21.09
N ILE A 228 -13.53 -21.12 22.31
CA ILE A 228 -13.15 -22.03 23.40
C ILE A 228 -13.94 -21.73 24.68
N HIS A 229 -13.89 -22.64 25.65
CA HIS A 229 -14.52 -22.42 26.94
C HIS A 229 -13.78 -21.34 27.78
N PRO A 230 -14.47 -20.45 28.52
CA PRO A 230 -13.83 -19.43 29.36
C PRO A 230 -12.84 -19.99 30.39
N GLN A 231 -13.07 -21.20 30.91
CA GLN A 231 -12.13 -21.87 31.81
C GLN A 231 -10.80 -22.20 31.13
N THR A 232 -10.82 -22.52 29.84
CA THR A 232 -9.61 -22.75 29.05
C THR A 232 -8.82 -21.46 28.89
N VAL A 233 -9.50 -20.32 28.71
CA VAL A 233 -8.83 -19.00 28.71
C VAL A 233 -8.13 -18.74 30.04
N ARG A 234 -8.83 -18.89 31.17
CA ARG A 234 -8.24 -18.69 32.51
C ARG A 234 -7.05 -19.63 32.75
N TYR A 235 -7.15 -20.87 32.29
CA TYR A 235 -6.05 -21.82 32.37
C TYR A 235 -4.83 -21.37 31.55
N ARG A 236 -5.04 -20.99 30.28
CA ARG A 236 -3.97 -20.47 29.41
C ARG A 236 -3.35 -19.19 29.96
N MET A 237 -4.15 -18.27 30.51
CA MET A 237 -3.65 -17.06 31.16
C MET A 237 -2.78 -17.37 32.38
N ARG A 238 -3.19 -18.31 33.25
CA ARG A 238 -2.33 -18.79 34.35
C ARG A 238 -1.01 -19.39 33.86
N GLN A 239 -1.01 -20.07 32.72
CA GLN A 239 0.23 -20.58 32.11
C GLN A 239 1.11 -19.42 31.60
N LEU A 240 0.52 -18.43 30.94
CA LEU A 240 1.21 -17.24 30.46
C LEU A 240 1.82 -16.44 31.61
N GLU A 241 1.09 -16.27 32.71
CA GLU A 241 1.60 -15.64 33.93
C GLU A 241 2.79 -16.39 34.53
N LYS A 242 2.78 -17.73 34.51
CA LYS A 242 3.95 -18.52 34.94
C LYS A 242 5.16 -18.34 34.03
N LEU A 243 4.95 -18.22 32.71
CA LEU A 243 6.04 -18.11 31.73
C LEU A 243 6.64 -16.70 31.67
N PHE A 244 5.80 -15.66 31.68
CA PHE A 244 6.22 -14.27 31.56
C PHE A 244 6.44 -13.59 32.91
N GLY A 245 5.81 -14.08 33.98
CA GLY A 245 5.94 -13.55 35.33
C GLY A 245 5.48 -12.09 35.44
N PRO A 246 6.20 -11.25 36.21
CA PRO A 246 5.81 -9.85 36.45
C PRO A 246 5.82 -8.99 35.19
N ARG A 247 6.45 -9.46 34.09
CA ARG A 247 6.51 -8.73 32.81
C ARG A 247 5.14 -8.46 32.19
N LEU A 248 4.13 -9.29 32.47
CA LEU A 248 2.75 -9.05 32.02
C LEU A 248 2.05 -7.93 32.80
N ARG A 249 2.63 -7.42 33.89
CA ARG A 249 2.10 -6.28 34.65
C ARG A 249 2.69 -4.95 34.20
N ASP A 250 3.87 -4.96 33.57
CA ASP A 250 4.54 -3.77 33.05
C ASP A 250 3.88 -3.29 31.74
N PRO A 251 3.29 -2.08 31.69
CA PRO A 251 2.60 -1.57 30.50
C PRO A 251 3.49 -1.52 29.26
N ARG A 252 4.77 -1.13 29.43
CA ARG A 252 5.72 -1.05 28.33
C ARG A 252 6.00 -2.44 27.73
N THR A 253 6.27 -3.43 28.59
CA THR A 253 6.51 -4.80 28.14
C THR A 253 5.26 -5.42 27.52
N ARG A 254 4.05 -5.15 28.04
CA ARG A 254 2.79 -5.59 27.42
C ARG A 254 2.66 -5.08 25.99
N PHE A 255 2.91 -3.79 25.78
CA PHE A 255 2.89 -3.17 24.44
C PHE A 255 3.91 -3.84 23.51
N GLU A 256 5.16 -4.02 23.97
CA GLU A 256 6.19 -4.67 23.15
C GLU A 256 5.88 -6.15 22.84
N ILE A 257 5.24 -6.88 23.75
CA ILE A 257 4.74 -8.25 23.50
C ILE A 257 3.62 -8.21 22.47
N GLU A 258 2.68 -7.28 22.57
CA GLU A 258 1.59 -7.14 21.60
C GLU A 258 2.13 -6.84 20.19
N MET A 259 3.07 -5.90 20.07
CA MET A 259 3.76 -5.62 18.80
C MET A 259 4.46 -6.86 18.25
N ALA A 260 5.17 -7.63 19.08
CA ALA A 260 5.83 -8.86 18.68
C ALA A 260 4.83 -9.91 18.14
N LEU A 261 3.72 -10.12 18.85
CA LEU A 261 2.67 -11.07 18.45
C LEU A 261 2.02 -10.66 17.12
N ARG A 262 1.64 -9.38 16.97
CA ARG A 262 1.06 -8.84 15.74
C ARG A 262 2.05 -8.95 14.57
N SER A 263 3.30 -8.57 14.77
CA SER A 263 4.35 -8.68 13.76
C SER A 263 4.53 -10.13 13.29
N ARG A 264 4.61 -11.09 14.23
CA ARG A 264 4.76 -12.50 13.85
C ARG A 264 3.54 -13.03 13.10
N GLN A 265 2.32 -12.64 13.48
CA GLN A 265 1.10 -13.01 12.74
C GLN A 265 1.12 -12.47 11.31
N LEU A 266 1.52 -11.21 11.13
CA LEU A 266 1.62 -10.58 9.81
C LEU A 266 2.67 -11.29 8.94
N MET A 267 3.85 -11.59 9.49
CA MET A 267 4.91 -12.32 8.77
C MET A 267 4.48 -13.74 8.41
N ALA A 268 3.79 -14.45 9.31
CA ALA A 268 3.26 -15.78 9.04
C ALA A 268 2.18 -15.75 7.94
N ALA A 269 1.31 -14.73 7.94
CA ALA A 269 0.33 -14.52 6.88
C ALA A 269 1.01 -14.23 5.53
N ALA A 270 1.99 -13.34 5.49
CA ALA A 270 2.75 -13.01 4.28
C ALA A 270 3.50 -14.24 3.72
N ARG A 271 4.13 -15.05 4.58
CA ARG A 271 4.77 -16.32 4.18
C ARG A 271 3.77 -17.30 3.58
N ARG A 272 2.62 -17.51 4.23
CA ARG A 272 1.55 -18.40 3.71
C ARG A 272 1.07 -17.96 2.33
N ARG A 273 0.86 -16.65 2.11
CA ARG A 273 0.47 -16.10 0.80
C ARG A 273 1.55 -16.33 -0.26
N ARG A 274 2.82 -16.09 0.05
CA ARG A 274 3.94 -16.36 -0.86
C ARG A 274 4.08 -17.85 -1.22
N THR A 275 3.87 -18.76 -0.26
CA THR A 275 3.88 -20.20 -0.54
C THR A 275 2.67 -20.66 -1.37
N ALA A 276 1.50 -20.04 -1.19
CA ALA A 276 0.33 -20.31 -2.01
C ALA A 276 0.53 -19.81 -3.45
N ALA A 277 1.21 -18.66 -3.62
CA ALA A 277 1.54 -18.10 -4.92
C ALA A 277 2.42 -19.03 -5.77
N THR A 278 3.43 -19.63 -5.17
CA THR A 278 4.38 -20.50 -5.87
C THR A 278 3.78 -21.87 -6.22
N ARG A 279 2.77 -22.32 -5.48
CA ARG A 279 1.95 -23.50 -5.83
C ARG A 279 0.89 -23.13 -6.87
N ARG A 280 1.27 -23.02 -8.15
CA ARG A 280 0.28 -22.99 -9.24
C ARG A 280 -0.66 -24.19 -9.15
N PRO A 281 -2.00 -24.03 -9.21
CA PRO A 281 -2.85 -25.15 -9.58
C PRO A 281 -2.53 -25.50 -11.03
N ARG A 282 -2.12 -26.76 -11.26
CA ARG A 282 -1.97 -27.33 -12.59
C ARG A 282 -3.35 -27.25 -13.24
N VAL A 283 -3.54 -26.35 -14.22
CA VAL A 283 -4.75 -26.34 -15.05
C VAL A 283 -4.77 -27.68 -15.77
N THR A 284 -5.56 -28.63 -15.28
CA THR A 284 -5.88 -29.85 -16.01
C THR A 284 -6.81 -29.45 -17.13
N THR A 285 -6.26 -29.09 -18.28
CA THR A 285 -7.00 -29.06 -19.54
C THR A 285 -7.49 -30.48 -19.82
N LYS A 286 -8.74 -30.75 -19.43
CA LYS A 286 -9.45 -31.95 -19.89
C LYS A 286 -9.47 -31.89 -21.43
N PRO A 287 -8.96 -32.90 -22.15
CA PRO A 287 -8.98 -32.87 -23.61
C PRO A 287 -10.43 -32.80 -24.07
N ARG A 288 -10.74 -31.79 -24.89
CA ARG A 288 -12.04 -31.67 -25.56
C ARG A 288 -12.26 -32.93 -26.39
N LYS A 289 -13.30 -33.69 -26.04
CA LYS A 289 -13.79 -34.83 -26.81
C LYS A 289 -14.20 -34.30 -28.19
N ALA A 290 -13.55 -34.78 -29.25
CA ALA A 290 -13.89 -34.39 -30.62
C ALA A 290 -15.34 -34.77 -30.92
N LEU A 291 -16.10 -33.82 -31.50
CA LEU A 291 -17.42 -34.13 -32.07
C LEU A 291 -17.23 -35.10 -33.25
N PRO A 292 -18.13 -36.09 -33.42
CA PRO A 292 -18.15 -36.90 -34.63
C PRO A 292 -18.55 -36.03 -35.83
N ARG A 293 -17.80 -36.15 -36.92
CA ARG A 293 -18.15 -35.55 -38.22
C ARG A 293 -19.31 -36.34 -38.85
N PRO A 294 -20.18 -35.67 -39.63
CA PRO A 294 -21.39 -36.27 -40.21
C PRO A 294 -21.09 -37.39 -41.19
#